data_AF-A0A938LUE9-F1
#
_entry.id   AF-A0A938LUE9-F1
#
_cell.length_a   1.000
_cell.length_b   1.000
_cell.length_c   1.000
_cell.angle_alpha   90.00
_cell.angle_beta   90.00
_cell.angle_gamma   90.00
#
_symmetry.space_group_name_H-M   'P 1'
#
loop_
_entity.id
_entity.type
_entity.pdbx_description
1 polymer ?
#
loop_
_entity_poly.entity_id
_entity_poly.type
_entity_poly.pdbx_seq_one_letter_code
_entity_poly.pdbx_strand_id
1 'polypeptide(L)' 'MRGGKIPFVELKAVADSECRLRNPWGEGALTLYRNGKAAGELAGGLLRFPAAKDEVVALVPRGTILEALQRDIDKP' A
#
# COMPACT_ATOMS: atom_id res chain seq x y z
N MET A 1 6.64 7.37 15.98
CA MET A 1 5.60 6.31 15.97
C MET A 1 4.24 6.92 16.33
N ARG A 2 3.26 6.93 15.40
CA ARG A 2 1.90 7.48 15.66
C ARG A 2 0.96 6.41 16.23
N GLY A 3 0.98 6.20 17.55
CA GLY A 3 -0.11 5.54 18.28
C GLY A 3 -0.54 4.14 17.80
N GLY A 4 0.39 3.32 17.30
CA GLY A 4 0.10 1.94 16.86
C GLY A 4 -0.68 1.81 15.55
N LYS A 5 -0.87 2.91 14.80
CA LYS A 5 -1.54 2.90 13.49
C LYS A 5 -0.52 2.75 12.36
N ILE A 6 -0.83 1.90 11.39
CA ILE A 6 -0.03 1.73 10.17
C ILE A 6 -0.45 2.83 9.18
N PRO A 7 0.45 3.73 8.75
CA PRO A 7 0.09 4.83 7.85
C PRO A 7 -0.04 4.36 6.39
N PHE A 8 0.89 3.51 5.94
CA PHE A 8 0.89 2.88 4.64
C PHE A 8 1.67 1.57 4.70
N VAL A 9 1.56 0.77 3.64
CA VAL A 9 2.39 -0.41 3.40
C VAL A 9 3.04 -0.23 2.05
N GLU A 10 4.35 -0.47 1.96
CA GLU A 10 5.09 -0.52 0.69
C GLU A 10 5.79 -1.87 0.57
N LEU A 11 5.74 -2.44 -0.63
CA LEU A 11 6.24 -3.77 -0.95
C LEU A 11 7.02 -3.67 -2.25
N LYS A 12 8.21 -4.28 -2.30
CA LYS A 12 8.94 -4.52 -3.54
C LYS A 12 8.75 -5.97 -3.97
N ALA A 13 8.17 -6.18 -5.14
CA ALA A 13 8.01 -7.50 -5.71
C ALA A 13 9.35 -8.03 -6.25
N VAL A 14 9.66 -9.29 -5.94
CA VAL A 14 10.91 -9.96 -6.37
C VAL A 14 10.69 -10.94 -7.52
N ALA A 15 9.45 -11.18 -7.92
CA ALA A 15 9.04 -12.07 -8.99
C ALA A 15 7.68 -11.65 -9.57
N ASP A 16 7.39 -12.06 -10.81
CA ASP A 16 6.07 -11.89 -11.45
C ASP A 16 5.07 -12.88 -10.84
N SER A 17 4.28 -12.44 -9.87
CA SER A 17 3.34 -13.32 -9.15
C SER A 17 2.18 -12.56 -8.50
N GLU A 18 1.17 -13.30 -8.04
CA GLU A 18 0.09 -12.75 -7.23
C GLU A 18 0.59 -12.48 -5.80
N CYS A 19 0.46 -11.23 -5.36
CA CYS A 19 0.66 -10.84 -3.98
C CYS A 19 -0.64 -11.04 -3.18
N ARG A 20 -0.48 -11.54 -1.95
CA ARG A 20 -1.57 -11.67 -0.98
C ARG A 20 -1.16 -10.96 0.30
N LEU A 21 -1.94 -9.96 0.69
CA LEU A 21 -1.68 -9.15 1.90
C LEU A 21 -2.92 -9.13 2.78
N ARG A 22 -2.77 -9.48 4.05
CA ARG A 22 -3.84 -9.23 5.03
C ARG A 22 -3.92 -7.72 5.26
N ASN A 23 -5.09 -7.15 4.98
CA ASN A 23 -5.33 -5.72 5.08
C ASN A 23 -5.13 -5.24 6.52
N PRO A 24 -4.10 -4.42 6.80
CA PRO A 24 -3.81 -3.97 8.15
C PRO A 24 -4.86 -3.00 8.71
N TRP A 25 -5.73 -2.48 7.85
CA TRP A 25 -6.81 -1.53 8.20
C TRP A 25 -8.19 -2.20 8.27
N GLY A 26 -8.26 -3.52 8.33
CA GLY A 26 -9.52 -4.27 8.42
C GLY A 26 -10.11 -4.58 7.05
N GLU A 27 -11.39 -4.33 6.84
CA GLU A 27 -12.06 -4.59 5.55
C GLU A 27 -12.23 -3.34 4.67
N GLY A 28 -11.71 -2.20 5.15
CA GLY A 28 -11.84 -0.91 4.47
C GLY A 28 -11.21 -0.86 3.09
N ALA A 29 -11.75 0.01 2.25
CA ALA A 29 -11.19 0.31 0.93
C ALA A 29 -9.85 1.04 1.06
N LEU A 30 -8.94 0.74 0.14
CA LEU A 30 -7.57 1.23 0.08
C LEU A 30 -7.29 1.77 -1.32
N THR A 31 -6.41 2.75 -1.41
CA THR A 31 -5.85 3.18 -2.68
C THR A 31 -4.57 2.39 -2.97
N LEU A 32 -4.49 1.79 -4.15
CA LEU A 32 -3.32 1.08 -4.66
C LEU A 32 -2.45 2.05 -5.47
N TYR A 33 -1.17 2.10 -5.14
CA TYR A 33 -0.15 2.81 -5.89
C TYR A 33 0.82 1.79 -6.48
N ARG A 34 1.16 1.96 -7.75
CA ARG A 34 2.15 1.17 -8.48
C ARG A 34 3.24 2.10 -8.99
N ASN A 35 4.48 1.86 -8.56
CA ASN A 35 5.65 2.68 -8.88
C ASN A 35 5.37 4.17 -8.62
N GLY A 36 4.78 4.48 -7.46
CA GLY A 36 4.44 5.84 -7.04
C GLY A 36 3.21 6.46 -7.69
N LYS A 37 2.48 5.75 -8.56
CA LYS A 37 1.27 6.28 -9.22
C LYS A 37 0.01 5.57 -8.75
N ALA A 38 -1.05 6.31 -8.46
CA ALA A 38 -2.35 5.73 -8.16
C ALA A 38 -2.83 4.86 -9.33
N ALA A 39 -3.17 3.61 -9.03
CA ALA A 39 -3.50 2.58 -10.01
C ALA A 39 -4.89 1.95 -9.78
N GLY A 40 -5.58 2.31 -8.69
CA GLY A 40 -6.95 1.88 -8.41
C GLY A 40 -7.26 1.75 -6.92
N GLU A 41 -8.34 1.06 -6.61
CA GLU A 41 -8.76 0.74 -5.25
C GLU A 41 -8.81 -0.78 -5.02
N LEU A 42 -8.51 -1.21 -3.79
CA LEU A 42 -8.68 -2.57 -3.30
C LEU A 42 -9.50 -2.55 -2.01
N ALA A 43 -10.20 -3.64 -1.68
CA ALA A 43 -10.99 -3.73 -0.44
C ALA A 43 -11.02 -5.16 0.11
N GLY A 44 -11.49 -5.30 1.35
CA GLY A 44 -11.61 -6.58 2.06
C GLY A 44 -10.42 -6.89 2.97
N GLY A 45 -10.57 -7.93 3.80
CA GLY A 45 -9.58 -8.32 4.81
C GLY A 45 -8.33 -9.03 4.24
N LEU A 46 -8.43 -9.64 3.06
CA LEU A 46 -7.31 -10.24 2.34
C LEU A 46 -7.25 -9.68 0.92
N LEU A 47 -6.27 -8.84 0.68
CA LEU A 47 -6.03 -8.19 -0.61
C LEU A 47 -5.29 -9.15 -1.54
N ARG A 48 -5.68 -9.14 -2.81
CA ARG A 48 -5.03 -9.92 -3.86
C ARG A 48 -4.79 -9.01 -5.05
N PHE A 49 -3.57 -8.99 -5.56
CA PHE A 49 -3.22 -8.23 -6.74
C PHE A 49 -2.00 -8.85 -7.42
N PRO A 50 -1.94 -8.87 -8.76
CA PRO A 50 -0.70 -9.24 -9.46
C PRO A 50 0.35 -8.15 -9.24
N ALA A 51 1.61 -8.52 -9.11
CA ALA A 51 2.74 -7.61 -9.13
C ALA A 51 3.83 -8.15 -10.05
N ALA A 52 4.43 -7.26 -10.85
CA ALA A 52 5.54 -7.60 -11.71
C ALA A 52 6.86 -7.64 -10.94
N LYS A 53 7.86 -8.37 -11.43
CA LYS A 53 9.20 -8.36 -10.85
C LYS A 53 9.75 -6.93 -10.80
N ASP A 54 10.36 -6.57 -9.67
CA ASP A 54 10.90 -5.25 -9.37
C ASP A 54 9.86 -4.11 -9.27
N GLU A 55 8.56 -4.42 -9.37
CA GLU A 55 7.50 -3.45 -9.12
C GLU A 55 7.46 -3.04 -7.65
N VAL A 56 7.29 -1.74 -7.40
CA VAL A 56 7.01 -1.20 -6.07
C VAL A 56 5.51 -0.94 -5.95
N VAL A 57 4.87 -1.64 -5.02
CA VAL A 57 3.46 -1.47 -4.72
C VAL A 57 3.32 -0.82 -3.35
N ALA A 58 2.53 0.24 -3.29
CA ALA A 58 2.16 0.88 -2.04
C ALA A 58 0.64 0.89 -1.85
N LEU A 59 0.21 0.75 -0.60
CA LEU A 59 -1.18 0.71 -0.19
C LEU A 59 -1.38 1.72 0.93
N VAL A 60 -2.44 2.52 0.80
CA VAL A 60 -2.85 3.52 1.78
C VAL A 60 -4.36 3.40 2.02
N PRO A 61 -4.86 3.80 3.21
CA PRO A 61 -6.30 3.97 3.40
C PRO A 61 -6.89 4.89 2.33
N ARG A 62 -8.07 4.56 1.82
CA ARG A 62 -8.75 5.35 0.79
C ARG A 62 -8.83 6.84 1.18
N GLY A 63 -8.57 7.72 0.22
CA GLY A 63 -8.55 9.17 0.41
C GLY A 63 -7.24 9.72 0.99
N THR A 64 -6.25 8.86 1.26
CA THR A 64 -4.91 9.28 1.69
C THR A 64 -3.99 9.45 0.49
N ILE A 65 -3.05 10.40 0.58
CA ILE A 65 -2.03 10.68 -0.43
C ILE A 65 -0.70 10.07 0.03
N LEU A 66 -0.12 9.15 -0.76
CA LEU A 66 1.10 8.43 -0.41
C LEU A 66 2.29 9.38 -0.18
N GLU A 67 2.47 10.36 -1.07
CA GLU A 67 3.59 11.30 -1.05
C GLU A 67 3.58 12.16 0.23
N ALA A 68 2.38 12.49 0.74
CA ALA A 68 2.24 13.22 1.99
C ALA A 68 2.68 12.38 3.20
N LEU A 69 2.43 11.06 3.16
CA LEU A 69 2.85 10.15 4.23
C LEU A 69 4.36 9.89 4.21
N GLN A 70 4.94 9.68 3.03
CA GLN A 70 6.39 9.46 2.90
C GLN A 70 7.18 10.68 3.42
N ARG A 71 6.77 11.89 3.05
CA ARG A 71 7.36 13.14 3.55
C ARG A 71 7.25 13.32 5.06
N ASP A 72 6.21 12.78 5.69
CA ASP A 72 6.03 12.84 7.14
C ASP A 72 6.95 11.86 7.87
N ILE A 73 7.26 10.70 7.26
CA ILE A 73 8.19 9.72 7.83
C ILE A 73 9.65 10.17 7.70
N ASP A 74 10.02 10.81 6.59
CA ASP A 74 11.41 11.27 6.35
C ASP A 74 11.78 12.53 7.15
N LYS A 75 10.86 13.06 7.96
CA LYS A 75 11.11 14.22 8.81
C LYS A 75 11.87 13.80 10.08
N PRO A 76 13.01 14.43 10.41
CA PRO A 76 13.79 14.11 11.60
C PRO A 76 13.06 14.40 12.92
#